data_AF-A0A0T5PHS9-F1
#
_entry.id   AF-A0A0T5PHS9-F1
#
_cell.length_a   1.000
_cell.length_b   1.000
_cell.length_c   1.000
_cell.angle_alpha   90.00
_cell.angle_beta   90.00
_cell.angle_gamma   90.00
#
_symmetry.space_group_name_H-M   'P 1'
#
loop_
_entity.id
_entity.type
_entity.pdbx_description
1 polymer ?
#
loop_
_entity_poly.entity_id
_entity_poly.type
_entity_poly.pdbx_seq_one_letter_code
_entity_poly.pdbx_strand_id
1 'polypeptide(L)'
;MSAVITLSKIVIKLVLALFVVGGLGYLLLLALNWQDEAPSAPALALQQQLLSEPVAGNGYQRYQAQQAALKTQDNTTLQQLFAGCNQAGCPALAAADTTQLEQLLLENTTLLAFYQQLLSSNHWQEPVLASADELPAFQPLLNGQRLNLLQIYLLAQQGHWLQVEQLLAADLKFWRNLLTENRYLLTKMISSAAIERHFNLALQLTNIPKPAETPFNITPWQQPFTESELSLSKALAGEWRLTEQGITAALYDTSDLNFLEKLGLTLVRPLYQPQASSNELALLLSCPQTEVVAELSWYQWFYNPLGKMINRVSMPPCDDYLHRLAQLEQQRQQLQARL
;
A
#
# COMPACT_ATOMS: atom_id res chain seq x y z
N MET A 1 25.08 54.56 35.94
CA MET A 1 23.61 54.57 35.82
C MET A 1 23.14 54.97 34.41
N SER A 2 23.67 56.06 33.81
CA SER A 2 23.31 56.51 32.45
C SER A 2 23.56 55.46 31.33
N ALA A 3 24.71 54.78 31.34
CA ALA A 3 25.06 53.79 30.29
C ALA A 3 24.14 52.55 30.28
N VAL A 4 23.69 52.07 31.45
CA VAL A 4 22.80 50.91 31.58
C VAL A 4 21.39 51.22 31.04
N ILE A 5 20.90 52.43 31.28
CA ILE A 5 19.61 52.89 30.77
C ILE A 5 19.66 53.05 29.24
N THR A 6 20.77 53.58 28.70
CA THR A 6 20.97 53.70 27.25
C THR A 6 21.07 52.32 26.57
N LEU A 7 21.82 51.38 27.15
CA LEU A 7 21.93 50.02 26.64
C LEU A 7 20.58 49.29 26.67
N SER A 8 19.82 49.40 27.77
CA SER A 8 18.47 48.84 27.89
C SER A 8 17.52 49.38 26.82
N LYS A 9 17.54 50.69 26.55
CA LYS A 9 16.74 51.30 25.48
C LYS A 9 17.13 50.81 24.09
N ILE A 10 18.41 50.59 23.82
CA ILE A 10 18.89 50.04 22.55
C ILE A 10 18.41 48.59 22.39
N VAL A 11 18.56 47.75 23.42
CA VAL A 11 18.09 46.36 23.40
C VAL A 11 16.58 46.29 23.17
N ILE A 12 15.79 47.10 23.87
CA ILE A 12 14.33 47.16 23.67
C ILE A 12 13.98 47.54 22.22
N LYS A 13 14.66 48.55 21.65
CA LYS A 13 14.44 48.95 20.25
C LYS A 13 14.81 47.85 19.26
N LEU A 14 15.91 47.14 19.49
CA LEU A 14 16.33 46.02 18.63
C LEU A 14 15.34 44.86 18.69
N VAL A 15 14.86 44.51 19.89
CA VAL A 15 13.82 43.49 20.08
C VAL A 15 12.52 43.90 19.38
N LEU A 16 12.07 45.14 19.56
CA LEU A 16 10.90 45.67 18.86
C LEU A 16 11.07 45.65 17.34
N ALA A 17 12.23 46.06 16.83
CA ALA A 17 12.53 46.01 15.41
C ALA A 17 12.46 44.59 14.85
N LEU A 18 12.98 43.59 15.58
CA LEU A 18 12.87 42.18 15.20
C LEU A 18 11.41 41.71 15.15
N PHE A 19 10.58 42.09 16.13
CA PHE A 19 9.15 41.77 16.10
C PHE A 19 8.43 42.42 14.91
N VAL A 20 8.74 43.68 14.59
CA VAL A 20 8.15 44.36 13.44
C VAL A 20 8.57 43.71 12.13
N VAL A 21 9.86 43.41 11.95
CA VAL A 21 10.37 42.74 10.75
C VAL A 21 9.76 41.34 10.61
N GLY A 22 9.70 40.57 11.70
CA GLY A 22 9.07 39.25 11.71
C GLY A 22 7.57 39.32 11.38
N GLY A 23 6.85 40.29 11.96
CA GLY A 23 5.43 40.52 11.68
C GLY A 23 5.17 40.90 10.22
N LEU A 24 5.96 41.82 9.66
CA LEU A 24 5.87 42.20 8.24
C LEU A 24 6.20 41.03 7.31
N GLY A 25 7.23 40.23 7.66
CA GLY A 25 7.57 39.02 6.92
C GLY A 25 6.43 38.00 6.92
N TYR A 26 5.79 37.79 8.06
CA TYR A 26 4.61 36.91 8.16
C TYR A 26 3.43 37.44 7.35
N LEU A 27 3.13 38.75 7.41
CA LEU A 27 2.08 39.35 6.59
C LEU A 27 2.34 39.20 5.09
N LEU A 28 3.61 39.29 4.65
CA LEU A 28 3.98 39.02 3.26
C LEU A 28 3.71 37.55 2.90
N LEU A 29 4.06 36.60 3.78
CA LEU A 29 3.74 35.19 3.57
C LEU A 29 2.22 34.96 3.47
N LEU A 30 1.43 35.61 4.33
CA LEU A 30 -0.04 35.55 4.23
C LEU A 30 -0.55 36.11 2.91
N ALA A 31 0.01 37.23 2.44
CA ALA A 31 -0.38 37.81 1.16
C ALA A 31 -0.04 36.89 -0.02
N LEU A 32 1.13 36.24 0.00
CA LEU A 32 1.53 35.27 -1.01
C LEU A 32 0.63 34.02 -0.99
N ASN A 33 0.15 33.61 0.18
CA ASN A 33 -0.69 32.44 0.39
C ASN A 33 -2.19 32.80 0.54
N TRP A 34 -2.62 33.93 -0.02
CA TRP A 34 -4.01 34.38 0.12
C TRP A 34 -4.99 33.59 -0.74
N GLN A 35 -4.53 33.05 -1.87
CA GLN A 35 -5.35 32.29 -2.81
C GLN A 35 -4.69 30.95 -3.15
N ASP A 36 -5.54 29.93 -3.21
CA ASP A 36 -5.16 28.60 -3.63
C ASP A 36 -5.21 28.48 -5.16
N GLU A 37 -4.57 27.45 -5.69
CA GLU A 37 -4.60 27.10 -7.10
C GLU A 37 -5.91 26.39 -7.48
N ALA A 38 -6.18 26.30 -8.79
CA ALA A 38 -7.19 25.39 -9.32
C ALA A 38 -6.62 23.95 -9.44
N PRO A 39 -7.48 22.91 -9.49
CA PRO A 39 -7.01 21.53 -9.70
C PRO A 39 -6.21 21.36 -11.00
N SER A 40 -5.06 20.70 -10.89
CA SER A 40 -4.22 20.36 -12.04
C SER A 40 -4.75 19.15 -12.81
N ALA A 41 -4.33 18.98 -14.06
CA ALA A 41 -4.71 17.82 -14.86
C ALA A 41 -4.30 16.47 -14.22
N PRO A 42 -3.08 16.30 -13.66
CA PRO A 42 -2.73 15.10 -12.89
C PRO A 42 -3.65 14.83 -11.70
N ALA A 43 -4.01 15.86 -10.93
CA ALA A 43 -4.90 15.71 -9.78
C ALA A 43 -6.30 15.23 -10.23
N LEU A 44 -6.84 15.82 -11.30
CA LEU A 44 -8.11 15.39 -11.89
C LEU A 44 -8.06 13.95 -12.41
N ALA A 45 -6.94 13.54 -13.01
CA ALA A 45 -6.75 12.17 -13.49
C ALA A 45 -6.76 11.15 -12.33
N LEU A 46 -6.06 11.44 -11.22
CA LEU A 46 -6.09 10.58 -10.03
C LEU A 46 -7.49 10.53 -9.40
N GLN A 47 -8.18 11.66 -9.33
CA GLN A 47 -9.56 11.70 -8.84
C GLN A 47 -10.48 10.78 -9.65
N GLN A 48 -10.36 10.77 -10.98
CA GLN A 48 -11.15 9.91 -11.86
C GLN A 48 -10.90 8.41 -11.61
N GLN A 49 -9.67 8.01 -11.27
CA GLN A 49 -9.34 6.61 -10.95
C GLN A 49 -10.06 6.08 -9.70
N LEU A 50 -10.49 6.97 -8.80
CA LEU A 50 -11.19 6.59 -7.57
C LEU A 50 -12.71 6.51 -7.74
N LEU A 51 -13.25 7.07 -8.84
CA LEU A 51 -14.67 7.01 -9.14
C LEU A 51 -15.06 5.58 -9.49
N SER A 52 -15.97 5.02 -8.70
CA SER A 52 -16.50 3.68 -8.94
C SER A 52 -17.79 3.48 -8.19
N GLU A 53 -18.73 2.79 -8.83
CA GLU A 53 -19.99 2.40 -8.19
C GLU A 53 -19.76 1.24 -7.22
N PRO A 54 -20.49 1.18 -6.11
CA PRO A 54 -20.43 0.03 -5.21
C PRO A 54 -20.85 -1.26 -5.93
N VAL A 55 -20.03 -2.31 -5.82
CA VAL A 55 -20.34 -3.61 -6.40
C VAL A 55 -20.95 -4.57 -5.37
N ALA A 56 -21.99 -5.31 -5.78
CA ALA A 56 -22.57 -6.35 -4.94
C ALA A 56 -21.60 -7.53 -4.78
N GLY A 57 -21.57 -8.14 -3.60
CA GLY A 57 -20.72 -9.31 -3.33
C GLY A 57 -19.22 -8.99 -3.27
N ASN A 58 -18.85 -7.74 -3.00
CA ASN A 58 -17.45 -7.30 -2.86
C ASN A 58 -16.69 -8.12 -1.78
N GLY A 59 -15.60 -8.77 -2.20
CA GLY A 59 -14.74 -9.58 -1.34
C GLY A 59 -14.10 -8.78 -0.21
N TYR A 60 -13.75 -7.51 -0.44
CA TYR A 60 -13.13 -6.65 0.57
C TYR A 60 -14.08 -6.42 1.76
N GLN A 61 -15.35 -6.10 1.48
CA GLN A 61 -16.36 -5.90 2.53
C GLN A 61 -16.61 -7.19 3.33
N ARG A 62 -16.69 -8.33 2.65
CA ARG A 62 -16.82 -9.64 3.31
C ARG A 62 -15.63 -9.92 4.21
N TYR A 63 -14.42 -9.60 3.75
CA TYR A 63 -13.19 -9.74 4.52
C TYR A 63 -13.20 -8.86 5.77
N GLN A 64 -13.50 -7.57 5.60
CA GLN A 64 -13.55 -6.60 6.69
C GLN A 64 -14.60 -6.97 7.76
N ALA A 65 -15.72 -7.58 7.36
CA ALA A 65 -16.75 -8.03 8.29
C ALA A 65 -16.31 -9.22 9.17
N GLN A 66 -15.39 -10.07 8.70
CA GLN A 66 -14.97 -11.28 9.42
C GLN A 66 -13.57 -11.19 10.04
N GLN A 67 -12.75 -10.20 9.68
CA GLN A 67 -11.34 -10.14 10.10
C GLN A 67 -11.14 -10.20 11.63
N ALA A 68 -12.06 -9.64 12.42
CA ALA A 68 -11.93 -9.62 13.88
C ALA A 68 -11.99 -11.04 14.47
N ALA A 69 -12.87 -11.90 13.95
CA ALA A 69 -12.98 -13.29 14.37
C ALA A 69 -11.78 -14.13 13.93
N LEU A 70 -11.12 -13.75 12.83
CA LEU A 70 -9.98 -14.48 12.28
C LEU A 70 -8.64 -14.08 12.92
N LYS A 71 -8.58 -12.92 13.60
CA LYS A 71 -7.37 -12.41 14.27
C LYS A 71 -6.95 -13.21 15.50
N THR A 72 -7.86 -13.94 16.13
CA THR A 72 -7.63 -14.61 17.43
C THR A 72 -6.85 -15.92 17.33
N GLN A 73 -6.52 -16.37 16.13
CA GLN A 73 -5.86 -17.66 15.90
C GLN A 73 -4.34 -17.50 15.89
N ASP A 74 -3.64 -18.19 16.80
CA ASP A 74 -2.17 -18.26 16.77
C ASP A 74 -1.74 -19.04 15.53
N ASN A 75 -0.91 -18.39 14.72
CA ASN A 75 -0.42 -18.87 13.43
C ASN A 75 1.11 -18.76 13.34
N THR A 76 1.80 -18.71 14.48
CA THR A 76 3.26 -18.49 14.50
C THR A 76 4.00 -19.62 13.78
N THR A 77 3.62 -20.88 14.02
CA THR A 77 4.19 -22.06 13.33
C THR A 77 3.97 -21.98 11.82
N LEU A 78 2.76 -21.61 11.38
CA LEU A 78 2.45 -21.43 9.96
C LEU A 78 3.31 -20.33 9.32
N GLN A 79 3.50 -19.21 10.03
CA GLN A 79 4.33 -18.11 9.54
C GLN A 79 5.80 -18.53 9.40
N GLN A 80 6.33 -19.30 10.35
CA GLN A 80 7.69 -19.83 10.29
C GLN A 80 7.90 -20.79 9.12
N LEU A 81 6.93 -21.68 8.85
CA LEU A 81 6.96 -22.57 7.69
C LEU A 81 7.06 -21.82 6.35
N PHE A 82 6.49 -20.61 6.28
CA PHE A 82 6.44 -19.81 5.05
C PHE A 82 7.43 -18.63 5.01
N ALA A 83 8.24 -18.40 6.05
CA ALA A 83 9.09 -17.21 6.16
C ALA A 83 10.10 -17.06 5.00
N GLY A 84 10.60 -18.18 4.46
CA GLY A 84 11.55 -18.20 3.33
C GLY A 84 10.92 -18.36 1.94
N CYS A 85 9.60 -18.48 1.85
CA CYS A 85 8.94 -18.86 0.60
C CYS A 85 9.16 -17.86 -0.55
N ASN A 86 9.17 -16.58 -0.25
CA ASN A 86 9.33 -15.53 -1.25
C ASN A 86 10.79 -15.38 -1.75
N GLN A 87 11.76 -15.98 -1.06
CA GLN A 87 13.19 -15.82 -1.40
C GLN A 87 13.83 -17.10 -1.92
N ALA A 88 13.45 -18.27 -1.38
CA ALA A 88 14.19 -19.51 -1.56
C ALA A 88 13.32 -20.75 -1.83
N GLY A 89 12.05 -20.57 -2.26
CA GLY A 89 11.22 -21.72 -2.67
C GLY A 89 10.78 -22.64 -1.52
N CYS A 90 10.27 -22.05 -0.44
CA CYS A 90 9.62 -22.72 0.69
C CYS A 90 10.37 -23.95 1.30
N PRO A 91 11.68 -23.85 1.62
CA PRO A 91 12.46 -25.01 2.06
C PRO A 91 11.97 -25.63 3.38
N ALA A 92 11.45 -24.83 4.30
CA ALA A 92 10.89 -25.32 5.57
C ALA A 92 9.66 -26.20 5.36
N LEU A 93 8.85 -25.94 4.32
CA LEU A 93 7.72 -26.77 3.96
C LEU A 93 8.18 -28.14 3.42
N ALA A 94 9.27 -28.18 2.65
CA ALA A 94 9.84 -29.42 2.13
C ALA A 94 10.39 -30.34 3.24
N ALA A 95 10.93 -29.72 4.30
CA ALA A 95 11.60 -30.41 5.39
C ALA A 95 10.67 -30.81 6.56
N ALA A 96 9.43 -30.32 6.57
CA ALA A 96 8.49 -30.56 7.66
C ALA A 96 7.89 -31.99 7.61
N ASP A 97 7.54 -32.52 8.78
CA ASP A 97 6.83 -33.79 8.91
C ASP A 97 5.38 -33.65 8.44
N THR A 98 4.96 -34.51 7.50
CA THR A 98 3.61 -34.55 6.93
C THR A 98 2.53 -34.59 8.02
N THR A 99 2.75 -35.33 9.11
CA THR A 99 1.76 -35.42 10.20
C THR A 99 1.53 -34.06 10.89
N GLN A 100 2.60 -33.30 11.08
CA GLN A 100 2.53 -31.95 11.67
C GLN A 100 1.83 -30.98 10.71
N LEU A 101 2.09 -31.11 9.40
CA LEU A 101 1.45 -30.30 8.38
C LEU A 101 -0.06 -30.55 8.30
N GLU A 102 -0.49 -31.81 8.35
CA GLU A 102 -1.90 -32.19 8.38
C GLU A 102 -2.60 -31.66 9.64
N GLN A 103 -1.96 -31.80 10.80
CA GLN A 103 -2.48 -31.26 12.06
C GLN A 103 -2.69 -29.75 12.00
N LEU A 104 -1.73 -29.02 11.41
CA LEU A 104 -1.83 -27.56 11.26
C LEU A 104 -3.04 -27.15 10.40
N LEU A 105 -3.38 -27.92 9.35
CA LEU A 105 -4.59 -27.66 8.56
C LEU A 105 -5.86 -27.94 9.36
N LEU A 106 -5.90 -29.05 10.11
CA LEU A 106 -7.05 -29.43 10.93
C LEU A 106 -7.38 -28.37 11.99
N GLU A 107 -6.35 -27.82 12.64
CA GLU A 107 -6.49 -26.74 13.62
C GLU A 107 -6.98 -25.43 13.01
N ASN A 108 -6.75 -25.21 11.71
CA ASN A 108 -7.04 -23.95 11.01
C ASN A 108 -8.15 -24.07 9.96
N THR A 109 -9.03 -25.06 10.07
CA THR A 109 -10.13 -25.33 9.11
C THR A 109 -11.04 -24.13 8.87
N THR A 110 -11.42 -23.37 9.91
CA THR A 110 -12.26 -22.17 9.78
C THR A 110 -11.60 -21.10 8.90
N LEU A 111 -10.32 -20.82 9.14
CA LEU A 111 -9.57 -19.81 8.37
C LEU A 111 -9.37 -20.26 6.92
N LEU A 112 -9.02 -21.53 6.70
CA LEU A 112 -8.87 -22.10 5.36
C LEU A 112 -10.20 -22.04 4.58
N ALA A 113 -11.30 -22.48 5.18
CA ALA A 113 -12.61 -22.49 4.54
C ALA A 113 -13.06 -21.06 4.18
N PHE A 114 -12.82 -20.09 5.07
CA PHE A 114 -13.11 -18.69 4.80
C PHE A 114 -12.26 -18.15 3.65
N TYR A 115 -10.95 -18.45 3.62
CA TYR A 115 -10.09 -18.04 2.51
C TYR A 115 -10.56 -18.62 1.18
N GLN A 116 -10.93 -19.90 1.15
CA GLN A 116 -11.45 -20.56 -0.06
C GLN A 116 -12.77 -19.94 -0.55
N GLN A 117 -13.62 -19.45 0.37
CA GLN A 117 -14.78 -18.65 0.00
C GLN A 117 -14.38 -17.30 -0.63
N LEU A 118 -13.32 -16.65 -0.12
CA LEU A 118 -12.82 -15.40 -0.70
C LEU A 118 -12.28 -15.59 -2.13
N LEU A 119 -11.67 -16.74 -2.44
CA LEU A 119 -11.18 -17.05 -3.80
C LEU A 119 -12.27 -16.99 -4.87
N SER A 120 -13.54 -17.16 -4.48
CA SER A 120 -14.70 -17.06 -5.39
C SER A 120 -15.18 -15.62 -5.64
N SER A 121 -14.59 -14.62 -4.97
CA SER A 121 -15.01 -13.22 -5.10
C SER A 121 -14.60 -12.66 -6.47
N ASN A 122 -15.56 -12.11 -7.19
CA ASN A 122 -15.29 -11.49 -8.51
C ASN A 122 -14.73 -10.07 -8.40
N HIS A 123 -14.93 -9.42 -7.26
CA HIS A 123 -14.51 -8.04 -7.01
C HIS A 123 -13.84 -7.89 -5.65
N TRP A 124 -12.90 -6.95 -5.58
CA TRP A 124 -12.15 -6.50 -4.43
C TRP A 124 -12.04 -4.97 -4.45
N GLN A 125 -13.18 -4.30 -4.25
CA GLN A 125 -13.26 -2.85 -4.28
C GLN A 125 -12.96 -2.29 -2.88
N GLU A 126 -11.74 -1.80 -2.68
CA GLU A 126 -11.35 -1.09 -1.47
C GLU A 126 -12.09 0.26 -1.38
N PRO A 127 -12.53 0.72 -0.20
CA PRO A 127 -13.14 2.03 -0.06
C PRO A 127 -12.09 3.15 -0.23
N VAL A 128 -12.55 4.38 -0.45
CA VAL A 128 -11.71 5.56 -0.19
C VAL A 128 -11.66 5.72 1.32
N LEU A 129 -10.47 5.55 1.91
CA LEU A 129 -10.28 5.58 3.37
C LEU A 129 -10.26 7.02 3.86
N ALA A 130 -10.75 7.30 5.06
CA ALA A 130 -10.54 8.61 5.69
C ALA A 130 -9.16 8.73 6.33
N SER A 131 -8.60 7.60 6.77
CA SER A 131 -7.34 7.51 7.50
C SER A 131 -6.75 6.10 7.40
N ALA A 132 -5.45 5.97 7.66
CA ALA A 132 -4.72 4.72 7.45
C ALA A 132 -5.11 3.60 8.44
N ASP A 133 -5.68 3.95 9.60
CA ASP A 133 -6.18 2.99 10.60
C ASP A 133 -7.46 2.26 10.17
N GLU A 134 -8.14 2.73 9.13
CA GLU A 134 -9.27 2.02 8.52
C GLU A 134 -8.84 0.80 7.70
N LEU A 135 -7.53 0.66 7.39
CA LEU A 135 -7.00 -0.53 6.72
C LEU A 135 -7.22 -1.77 7.60
N PRO A 136 -7.75 -2.88 7.03
CA PRO A 136 -7.91 -4.12 7.76
C PRO A 136 -6.54 -4.70 8.09
N ALA A 137 -6.48 -5.56 9.11
CA ALA A 137 -5.25 -6.31 9.33
C ALA A 137 -5.19 -7.44 8.30
N PHE A 138 -4.19 -7.44 7.43
CA PHE A 138 -4.06 -8.41 6.35
C PHE A 138 -3.50 -9.77 6.76
N GLN A 139 -3.03 -9.91 8.01
CA GLN A 139 -2.40 -11.15 8.47
C GLN A 139 -3.33 -12.39 8.34
N PRO A 140 -4.63 -12.33 8.67
CA PRO A 140 -5.54 -13.45 8.43
C PRO A 140 -5.69 -13.80 6.94
N LEU A 141 -5.73 -12.81 6.04
CA LEU A 141 -5.82 -13.08 4.59
C LEU A 141 -4.56 -13.82 4.11
N LEU A 142 -3.39 -13.35 4.53
CA LEU A 142 -2.10 -13.98 4.20
C LEU A 142 -1.96 -15.38 4.82
N ASN A 143 -2.42 -15.58 6.06
CA ASN A 143 -2.43 -16.91 6.69
C ASN A 143 -3.40 -17.85 5.98
N GLY A 144 -4.57 -17.37 5.56
CA GLY A 144 -5.51 -18.11 4.71
C GLY A 144 -4.85 -18.60 3.43
N GLN A 145 -4.11 -17.73 2.73
CA GLN A 145 -3.32 -18.14 1.57
C GLN A 145 -2.28 -19.20 1.93
N ARG A 146 -1.50 -19.01 2.99
CA ARG A 146 -0.49 -19.99 3.43
C ARG A 146 -1.11 -21.36 3.72
N LEU A 147 -2.28 -21.42 4.35
CA LEU A 147 -3.01 -22.66 4.59
C LEU A 147 -3.49 -23.30 3.28
N ASN A 148 -4.00 -22.51 2.34
CA ASN A 148 -4.41 -23.00 1.02
C ASN A 148 -3.22 -23.59 0.23
N LEU A 149 -2.08 -22.90 0.27
CA LEU A 149 -0.82 -23.34 -0.31
C LEU A 149 -0.27 -24.61 0.36
N LEU A 150 -0.40 -24.71 1.68
CA LEU A 150 -0.08 -25.93 2.44
C LEU A 150 -0.98 -27.11 2.02
N GLN A 151 -2.28 -26.87 1.88
CA GLN A 151 -3.21 -27.91 1.39
C GLN A 151 -2.85 -28.37 -0.01
N ILE A 152 -2.52 -27.45 -0.92
CA ILE A 152 -2.03 -27.78 -2.27
C ILE A 152 -0.80 -28.68 -2.20
N TYR A 153 0.16 -28.36 -1.34
CA TYR A 153 1.38 -29.15 -1.19
C TYR A 153 1.10 -30.59 -0.74
N LEU A 154 0.25 -30.78 0.28
CA LEU A 154 -0.14 -32.12 0.76
C LEU A 154 -0.92 -32.91 -0.29
N LEU A 155 -1.85 -32.26 -1.01
CA LEU A 155 -2.58 -32.89 -2.11
C LEU A 155 -1.64 -33.35 -3.24
N ALA A 156 -0.61 -32.59 -3.53
CA ALA A 156 0.42 -32.98 -4.51
C ALA A 156 1.21 -34.21 -4.03
N GLN A 157 1.60 -34.27 -2.75
CA GLN A 157 2.26 -35.45 -2.17
C GLN A 157 1.39 -36.71 -2.23
N GLN A 158 0.06 -36.54 -2.11
CA GLN A 158 -0.93 -37.62 -2.19
C GLN A 158 -1.34 -37.97 -3.64
N GLY A 159 -0.83 -37.25 -4.64
CA GLY A 159 -1.14 -37.47 -6.06
C GLY A 159 -2.51 -36.93 -6.51
N HIS A 160 -3.16 -36.09 -5.71
CA HIS A 160 -4.47 -35.48 -6.02
C HIS A 160 -4.36 -34.28 -6.97
N TRP A 161 -3.73 -34.50 -8.13
CA TRP A 161 -3.33 -33.44 -9.08
C TRP A 161 -4.48 -32.59 -9.64
N LEU A 162 -5.68 -33.16 -9.83
CA LEU A 162 -6.83 -32.39 -10.29
C LEU A 162 -7.22 -31.29 -9.27
N GLN A 163 -7.16 -31.60 -7.98
CA GLN A 163 -7.50 -30.64 -6.92
C GLN A 163 -6.39 -29.59 -6.77
N VAL A 164 -5.12 -30.00 -6.91
CA VAL A 164 -3.97 -29.10 -6.96
C VAL A 164 -4.17 -28.04 -8.05
N GLU A 165 -4.52 -28.46 -9.27
CA GLU A 165 -4.73 -27.54 -10.40
C GLU A 165 -5.89 -26.57 -10.15
N GLN A 166 -7.01 -27.06 -9.60
CA GLN A 166 -8.16 -26.22 -9.27
C GLN A 166 -7.82 -25.15 -8.22
N LEU A 167 -7.14 -25.54 -7.15
CA LEU A 167 -6.77 -24.61 -6.07
C LEU A 167 -5.72 -23.60 -6.51
N LEU A 168 -4.73 -24.01 -7.30
CA LEU A 168 -3.74 -23.08 -7.87
C LEU A 168 -4.40 -22.10 -8.85
N ALA A 169 -5.28 -22.58 -9.72
CA ALA A 169 -6.01 -21.71 -10.64
C ALA A 169 -6.86 -20.66 -9.89
N ALA A 170 -7.58 -21.08 -8.84
CA ALA A 170 -8.39 -20.19 -8.02
C ALA A 170 -7.54 -19.16 -7.26
N ASP A 171 -6.43 -19.59 -6.66
CA ASP A 171 -5.52 -18.73 -5.91
C ASP A 171 -4.92 -17.62 -6.80
N LEU A 172 -4.33 -17.99 -7.94
CA LEU A 172 -3.71 -16.98 -8.81
C LEU A 172 -4.74 -16.06 -9.44
N LYS A 173 -5.91 -16.58 -9.85
CA LYS A 173 -6.99 -15.74 -10.37
C LYS A 173 -7.42 -14.67 -9.35
N PHE A 174 -7.60 -15.07 -8.09
CA PHE A 174 -7.96 -14.14 -7.01
C PHE A 174 -6.91 -13.04 -6.86
N TRP A 175 -5.63 -13.38 -6.72
CA TRP A 175 -4.59 -12.37 -6.52
C TRP A 175 -4.33 -11.48 -7.73
N ARG A 176 -4.50 -12.00 -8.95
CA ARG A 176 -4.45 -11.21 -10.19
C ARG A 176 -5.58 -10.19 -10.27
N ASN A 177 -6.80 -10.57 -9.86
CA ASN A 177 -7.91 -9.63 -9.74
C ASN A 177 -7.60 -8.53 -8.73
N LEU A 178 -7.09 -8.90 -7.55
CA LEU A 178 -6.70 -7.94 -6.50
C LEU A 178 -5.62 -6.97 -6.99
N LEU A 179 -4.59 -7.45 -7.68
CA LEU A 179 -3.54 -6.59 -8.26
C LEU A 179 -4.14 -5.42 -9.07
N THR A 180 -5.17 -5.68 -9.87
CA THR A 180 -5.80 -4.65 -10.72
C THR A 180 -6.71 -3.73 -9.90
N GLU A 181 -7.38 -4.25 -8.88
CA GLU A 181 -8.40 -3.51 -8.16
C GLU A 181 -7.90 -2.67 -6.97
N ASN A 182 -6.74 -3.01 -6.39
CA ASN A 182 -6.15 -2.34 -5.23
C ASN A 182 -5.99 -0.83 -5.44
N ARG A 183 -6.38 -0.07 -4.42
CA ARG A 183 -6.30 1.39 -4.35
C ARG A 183 -5.16 1.89 -3.48
N TYR A 184 -4.49 1.03 -2.73
CA TYR A 184 -3.38 1.43 -1.87
C TYR A 184 -2.10 0.67 -2.20
N LEU A 185 -0.95 1.31 -2.03
CA LEU A 185 0.35 0.69 -2.30
C LEU A 185 0.58 -0.53 -1.41
N LEU A 186 0.18 -0.45 -0.14
CA LEU A 186 0.30 -1.57 0.79
C LEU A 186 -0.42 -2.81 0.26
N THR A 187 -1.66 -2.68 -0.20
CA THR A 187 -2.47 -3.83 -0.65
C THR A 187 -2.03 -4.35 -2.01
N LYS A 188 -1.57 -3.45 -2.90
CA LYS A 188 -0.85 -3.81 -4.14
C LYS A 188 0.37 -4.67 -3.85
N MET A 189 1.20 -4.27 -2.88
CA MET A 189 2.42 -5.01 -2.52
C MET A 189 2.13 -6.33 -1.81
N ILE A 190 1.07 -6.40 -0.99
CA ILE A 190 0.58 -7.65 -0.41
C ILE A 190 0.19 -8.64 -1.51
N SER A 191 -0.52 -8.17 -2.54
CA SER A 191 -0.93 -9.01 -3.67
C SER A 191 0.27 -9.49 -4.49
N SER A 192 1.24 -8.61 -4.74
CA SER A 192 2.51 -8.97 -5.38
C SER A 192 3.24 -10.07 -4.60
N ALA A 193 3.39 -9.91 -3.28
CA ALA A 193 4.07 -10.88 -2.43
C ALA A 193 3.32 -12.23 -2.32
N ALA A 194 1.99 -12.20 -2.42
CA ALA A 194 1.16 -13.40 -2.46
C ALA A 194 1.34 -14.19 -3.77
N ILE A 195 1.43 -13.50 -4.91
CA ILE A 195 1.68 -14.11 -6.23
C ILE A 195 3.10 -14.67 -6.32
N GLU A 196 4.09 -13.95 -5.80
CA GLU A 196 5.46 -14.46 -5.72
C GLU A 196 5.52 -15.77 -4.93
N ARG A 197 4.83 -15.83 -3.78
CA ARG A 197 4.73 -17.06 -2.98
C ARG A 197 4.06 -18.19 -3.76
N HIS A 198 3.00 -17.87 -4.50
CA HIS A 198 2.30 -18.81 -5.37
C HIS A 198 3.26 -19.45 -6.39
N PHE A 199 4.01 -18.63 -7.13
CA PHE A 199 4.94 -19.14 -8.14
C PHE A 199 6.11 -19.93 -7.54
N ASN A 200 6.62 -19.48 -6.39
CA ASN A 200 7.68 -20.20 -5.68
C ASN A 200 7.22 -21.59 -5.21
N LEU A 201 6.00 -21.72 -4.69
CA LEU A 201 5.44 -23.03 -4.38
C LEU A 201 5.24 -23.85 -5.66
N ALA A 202 4.66 -23.27 -6.71
CA ALA A 202 4.42 -23.97 -7.97
C ALA A 202 5.70 -24.58 -8.57
N LEU A 203 6.80 -23.83 -8.56
CA LEU A 203 8.13 -24.32 -8.95
C LEU A 203 8.64 -25.45 -8.05
N GLN A 204 8.30 -25.45 -6.77
CA GLN A 204 8.64 -26.56 -5.89
C GLN A 204 7.82 -27.81 -6.22
N LEU A 205 6.54 -27.66 -6.55
CA LEU A 205 5.65 -28.77 -6.91
C LEU A 205 6.10 -29.49 -8.17
N THR A 206 6.82 -28.84 -9.10
CA THR A 206 7.37 -29.51 -10.29
C THR A 206 8.44 -30.55 -9.94
N ASN A 207 8.96 -30.56 -8.71
CA ASN A 207 9.90 -31.57 -8.23
C ASN A 207 9.20 -32.80 -7.62
N ILE A 208 7.89 -32.75 -7.41
CA ILE A 208 7.12 -33.89 -6.91
C ILE A 208 6.74 -34.77 -8.10
N PRO A 209 7.00 -36.10 -8.06
CA PRO A 209 6.67 -37.00 -9.17
C PRO A 209 5.19 -36.94 -9.56
N LYS A 210 4.93 -36.58 -10.83
CA LYS A 210 3.60 -36.56 -11.44
C LYS A 210 3.55 -37.58 -12.58
N PRO A 211 2.43 -38.30 -12.82
CA PRO A 211 2.29 -39.17 -13.98
C PRO A 211 2.55 -38.40 -15.27
N ALA A 212 3.42 -38.95 -16.15
CA ALA A 212 3.92 -38.28 -17.35
C ALA A 212 2.83 -37.79 -18.33
N GLU A 213 1.62 -38.35 -18.24
CA GLU A 213 0.47 -38.02 -19.09
C GLU A 213 -0.35 -36.82 -18.57
N THR A 214 0.05 -36.19 -17.46
CA THR A 214 -0.72 -35.11 -16.83
C THR A 214 0.09 -33.82 -16.73
N PRO A 215 0.31 -33.07 -17.83
CA PRO A 215 0.94 -31.74 -17.73
C PRO A 215 0.06 -30.80 -16.90
N PHE A 216 0.65 -29.81 -16.22
CA PHE A 216 -0.14 -28.80 -15.52
C PHE A 216 -0.92 -27.95 -16.53
N ASN A 217 -2.24 -27.94 -16.42
CA ASN A 217 -3.11 -27.10 -17.26
C ASN A 217 -3.81 -26.01 -16.45
N ILE A 218 -3.03 -25.04 -15.95
CA ILE A 218 -3.53 -23.93 -15.15
C ILE A 218 -3.57 -22.66 -16.02
N THR A 219 -4.76 -22.29 -16.49
CA THR A 219 -4.95 -21.17 -17.43
C THR A 219 -4.31 -19.85 -16.96
N PRO A 220 -4.43 -19.43 -15.68
CA PRO A 220 -3.80 -18.20 -15.22
C PRO A 220 -2.25 -18.17 -15.33
N TRP A 221 -1.57 -19.33 -15.42
CA TRP A 221 -0.13 -19.40 -15.66
C TRP A 221 0.24 -19.13 -17.12
N GLN A 222 -0.69 -19.41 -18.04
CA GLN A 222 -0.49 -19.29 -19.48
C GLN A 222 -0.63 -17.85 -19.98
N GLN A 223 -1.33 -17.00 -19.22
CA GLN A 223 -1.61 -15.62 -19.60
C GLN A 223 -0.54 -14.67 -19.03
N PRO A 224 0.09 -13.82 -19.86
CA PRO A 224 0.98 -12.78 -19.36
C PRO A 224 0.24 -11.82 -18.43
N PHE A 225 0.98 -11.17 -17.54
CA PHE A 225 0.42 -10.04 -16.79
C PHE A 225 0.11 -8.87 -17.74
N THR A 226 -1.04 -8.25 -17.53
CA THR A 226 -1.50 -7.07 -18.26
C THR A 226 -0.86 -5.79 -17.71
N GLU A 227 -0.85 -4.72 -18.51
CA GLU A 227 -0.36 -3.42 -18.06
C GLU A 227 -1.11 -2.90 -16.82
N SER A 228 -2.42 -3.14 -16.72
CA SER A 228 -3.21 -2.74 -15.54
C SER A 228 -2.82 -3.52 -14.29
N GLU A 229 -2.48 -4.80 -14.42
CA GLU A 229 -2.00 -5.61 -13.28
C GLU A 229 -0.65 -5.12 -12.77
N LEU A 230 0.23 -4.66 -13.67
CA LEU A 230 1.58 -4.19 -13.33
C LEU A 230 1.66 -2.67 -13.08
N SER A 231 0.55 -1.94 -13.25
CA SER A 231 0.50 -0.50 -13.05
C SER A 231 0.29 -0.13 -11.57
N LEU A 232 0.91 0.97 -11.16
CA LEU A 232 0.68 1.60 -9.86
C LEU A 232 -0.41 2.68 -9.89
N SER A 233 -0.94 3.04 -11.06
CA SER A 233 -1.81 4.21 -11.24
C SER A 233 -2.96 4.28 -10.23
N LYS A 234 -3.72 3.19 -10.08
CA LYS A 234 -4.86 3.14 -9.16
C LYS A 234 -4.44 3.16 -7.68
N ALA A 235 -3.33 2.50 -7.36
CA ALA A 235 -2.77 2.51 -6.02
C ALA A 235 -2.29 3.92 -5.61
N LEU A 236 -1.63 4.62 -6.53
CA LEU A 236 -1.14 5.99 -6.30
C LEU A 236 -2.28 6.99 -6.21
N ALA A 237 -3.40 6.75 -6.90
CA ALA A 237 -4.60 7.56 -6.71
C ALA A 237 -5.17 7.45 -5.29
N GLY A 238 -5.18 6.26 -4.68
CA GLY A 238 -5.61 6.11 -3.30
C GLY A 238 -4.60 6.69 -2.30
N GLU A 239 -3.28 6.54 -2.54
CA GLU A 239 -2.25 7.19 -1.71
C GLU A 239 -2.35 8.72 -1.75
N TRP A 240 -2.58 9.29 -2.94
CA TRP A 240 -2.84 10.72 -3.11
C TRP A 240 -4.00 11.17 -2.23
N ARG A 241 -5.13 10.48 -2.32
CA ARG A 241 -6.34 10.83 -1.58
C ARG A 241 -6.20 10.63 -0.06
N LEU A 242 -5.59 9.52 0.34
CA LEU A 242 -5.31 9.21 1.75
C LEU A 242 -4.40 10.27 2.37
N THR A 243 -3.39 10.72 1.63
CA THR A 243 -2.48 11.79 2.07
C THR A 243 -3.23 13.11 2.25
N GLU A 244 -4.07 13.51 1.28
CA GLU A 244 -4.88 14.73 1.41
C GLU A 244 -5.76 14.71 2.67
N GLN A 245 -6.42 13.58 2.93
CA GLN A 245 -7.28 13.41 4.10
C GLN A 245 -6.48 13.41 5.40
N GLY A 246 -5.33 12.74 5.43
CA GLY A 246 -4.42 12.73 6.57
C GLY A 246 -3.90 14.13 6.92
N ILE A 247 -3.49 14.91 5.92
CA ILE A 247 -3.03 16.30 6.14
C ILE A 247 -4.20 17.17 6.62
N THR A 248 -5.38 17.02 6.01
CA THR A 248 -6.56 17.77 6.44
C THR A 248 -6.93 17.44 7.89
N ALA A 249 -6.96 16.16 8.26
CA ALA A 249 -7.19 15.74 9.64
C ALA A 249 -6.13 16.36 10.59
N ALA A 250 -4.84 16.23 10.27
CA ALA A 250 -3.75 16.76 11.10
C ALA A 250 -3.79 18.30 11.26
N LEU A 251 -4.25 19.03 10.24
CA LEU A 251 -4.31 20.49 10.27
C LEU A 251 -5.56 21.05 10.94
N TYR A 252 -6.66 20.29 10.98
CA TYR A 252 -7.96 20.79 11.41
C TYR A 252 -8.53 20.10 12.65
N ASP A 253 -8.15 18.86 12.92
CA ASP A 253 -8.44 18.22 14.19
C ASP A 253 -7.50 18.74 15.28
N THR A 254 -8.09 19.33 16.31
CA THR A 254 -7.35 19.97 17.41
C THR A 254 -7.84 19.52 18.78
N SER A 255 -8.62 18.43 18.83
CA SER A 255 -9.20 17.91 20.08
C SER A 255 -8.13 17.69 21.14
N ASP A 256 -6.99 17.16 20.73
CA ASP A 256 -5.94 16.66 21.62
C ASP A 256 -4.81 17.68 21.85
N LEU A 257 -4.88 18.86 21.23
CA LEU A 257 -3.82 19.87 21.27
C LEU A 257 -3.98 20.84 22.45
N ASN A 258 -2.86 21.20 23.07
CA ASN A 258 -2.77 22.26 24.07
C ASN A 258 -2.82 23.66 23.43
N PHE A 259 -2.86 24.70 24.28
CA PHE A 259 -2.99 26.08 23.80
C PHE A 259 -1.84 26.53 22.88
N LEU A 260 -0.59 26.20 23.23
CA LEU A 260 0.58 26.62 22.44
C LEU A 260 0.61 25.91 21.08
N GLU A 261 0.22 24.65 21.04
CA GLU A 261 0.07 23.87 19.81
C GLU A 261 -1.04 24.42 18.92
N LYS A 262 -2.20 24.74 19.49
CA LYS A 262 -3.32 25.39 18.77
C LYS A 262 -2.91 26.74 18.18
N LEU A 263 -2.19 27.55 18.95
CA LEU A 263 -1.66 28.83 18.49
C LEU A 263 -0.66 28.63 17.35
N GLY A 264 0.28 27.70 17.51
CA GLY A 264 1.23 27.32 16.45
C GLY A 264 0.54 26.88 15.17
N LEU A 265 -0.45 25.98 15.29
CA LEU A 265 -1.21 25.47 14.16
C LEU A 265 -2.00 26.57 13.45
N THR A 266 -2.61 27.47 14.23
CA THR A 266 -3.33 28.64 13.70
C THR A 266 -2.41 29.55 12.88
N LEU A 267 -1.17 29.74 13.31
CA LEU A 267 -0.20 30.59 12.62
C LEU A 267 0.32 29.95 11.32
N VAL A 268 0.49 28.62 11.29
CA VAL A 268 1.03 27.92 10.11
C VAL A 268 -0.04 27.50 9.10
N ARG A 269 -1.30 27.31 9.51
CA ARG A 269 -2.39 26.85 8.64
C ARG A 269 -2.56 27.72 7.38
N PRO A 270 -2.49 29.07 7.42
CA PRO A 270 -2.56 29.89 6.20
C PRO A 270 -1.39 29.65 5.21
N LEU A 271 -0.29 29.05 5.66
CA LEU A 271 0.87 28.73 4.84
C LEU A 271 0.76 27.34 4.18
N TYR A 272 -0.37 26.66 4.35
CA TYR A 272 -0.76 25.46 3.64
C TYR A 272 -1.87 25.78 2.64
N GLN A 273 -1.64 25.43 1.39
CA GLN A 273 -2.61 25.59 0.29
C GLN A 273 -3.07 24.19 -0.13
N PRO A 274 -4.27 23.74 0.27
CA PRO A 274 -4.75 22.39 0.01
C PRO A 274 -4.64 21.97 -1.46
N GLN A 275 -5.09 22.80 -2.40
CA GLN A 275 -5.10 22.44 -3.81
C GLN A 275 -3.71 22.49 -4.42
N ALA A 276 -2.89 23.48 -4.10
CA ALA A 276 -1.50 23.50 -4.54
C ALA A 276 -0.69 22.30 -4.00
N SER A 277 -0.92 21.90 -2.75
CA SER A 277 -0.32 20.67 -2.16
C SER A 277 -0.78 19.43 -2.91
N SER A 278 -2.08 19.35 -3.19
CA SER A 278 -2.70 18.25 -3.94
C SER A 278 -2.14 18.15 -5.37
N ASN A 279 -1.99 19.28 -6.05
CA ASN A 279 -1.43 19.38 -7.39
C ASN A 279 0.02 18.89 -7.44
N GLU A 280 0.86 19.36 -6.51
CA GLU A 280 2.25 18.93 -6.40
C GLU A 280 2.36 17.44 -6.09
N LEU A 281 1.56 16.95 -5.13
CA LEU A 281 1.56 15.53 -4.78
C LEU A 281 1.16 14.66 -5.98
N ALA A 282 0.15 15.06 -6.76
CA ALA A 282 -0.26 14.34 -7.95
C ALA A 282 0.86 14.26 -9.01
N LEU A 283 1.67 15.31 -9.14
CA LEU A 283 2.86 15.30 -10.01
C LEU A 283 3.95 14.37 -9.48
N LEU A 284 4.23 14.39 -8.17
CA LEU A 284 5.24 13.53 -7.56
C LEU A 284 4.86 12.05 -7.65
N LEU A 285 3.56 11.75 -7.50
CA LEU A 285 3.01 10.40 -7.63
C LEU A 285 2.83 9.96 -9.09
N SER A 286 3.24 10.75 -10.09
CA SER A 286 3.24 10.28 -11.48
C SER A 286 4.34 9.25 -11.77
N CYS A 287 5.15 8.88 -10.77
CA CYS A 287 6.31 7.97 -10.87
C CYS A 287 7.14 8.20 -12.14
N PRO A 288 7.69 9.41 -12.35
CA PRO A 288 8.39 9.72 -13.59
C PRO A 288 9.64 8.84 -13.75
N GLN A 289 9.83 8.28 -14.95
CA GLN A 289 10.99 7.44 -15.34
C GLN A 289 12.33 8.19 -15.36
N THR A 290 12.33 9.49 -15.06
CA THR A 290 13.49 10.38 -15.06
C THR A 290 13.36 11.31 -13.86
N GLU A 291 14.37 11.31 -12.99
CA GLU A 291 14.55 12.15 -11.80
C GLU A 291 14.60 13.65 -12.12
N VAL A 292 13.53 14.21 -12.66
CA VAL A 292 13.40 15.66 -12.83
C VAL A 292 12.22 16.13 -12.01
N VAL A 293 12.31 15.95 -10.69
CA VAL A 293 11.63 16.87 -9.79
C VAL A 293 12.31 18.21 -10.01
N ALA A 294 11.72 19.05 -10.87
CA ALA A 294 12.30 20.33 -11.24
C ALA A 294 12.74 21.09 -9.97
N GLU A 295 14.00 21.52 -9.92
CA GLU A 295 14.48 22.32 -8.80
C GLU A 295 13.63 23.57 -8.66
N LEU A 296 12.90 23.68 -7.55
CA LEU A 296 12.10 24.87 -7.26
C LEU A 296 13.05 26.05 -7.10
N SER A 297 12.73 27.15 -7.75
CA SER A 297 13.42 28.41 -7.47
C SER A 297 13.18 28.80 -6.01
N TRP A 298 14.17 29.42 -5.35
CA TRP A 298 14.10 29.75 -3.91
C TRP A 298 12.84 30.53 -3.51
N TYR A 299 12.32 31.41 -4.39
CA TYR A 299 11.14 32.21 -4.12
C TYR A 299 9.83 31.42 -4.20
N GLN A 300 9.80 30.30 -4.95
CA GLN A 300 8.62 29.44 -5.02
C GLN A 300 8.36 28.77 -3.67
N TRP A 301 9.36 28.65 -2.79
CA TRP A 301 9.17 28.12 -1.45
C TRP A 301 8.31 28.99 -0.54
N PHE A 302 8.12 30.28 -0.83
CA PHE A 302 7.25 31.12 -0.01
C PHE A 302 5.76 30.88 -0.25
N TYR A 303 5.41 30.30 -1.40
CA TYR A 303 4.05 29.85 -1.69
C TYR A 303 3.88 28.38 -1.30
N ASN A 304 2.85 28.06 -0.55
CA ASN A 304 2.57 26.74 0.01
C ASN A 304 3.80 26.04 0.64
N PRO A 305 4.58 26.72 1.52
CA PRO A 305 5.78 26.13 2.11
C PRO A 305 5.46 24.84 2.89
N LEU A 306 4.35 24.82 3.65
CA LEU A 306 4.00 23.68 4.47
C LEU A 306 3.64 22.46 3.61
N GLY A 307 2.88 22.68 2.53
CA GLY A 307 2.55 21.63 1.56
C GLY A 307 3.78 20.99 0.92
N LYS A 308 4.69 21.82 0.43
CA LYS A 308 5.96 21.37 -0.19
C LYS A 308 6.82 20.54 0.76
N MET A 309 6.93 20.96 2.01
CA MET A 309 7.67 20.21 3.02
C MET A 309 7.05 18.83 3.27
N ILE A 310 5.73 18.76 3.44
CA ILE A 310 5.02 17.51 3.69
C ILE A 310 5.15 16.56 2.49
N ASN A 311 4.85 17.05 1.28
CA ASN A 311 4.86 16.21 0.08
C ASN A 311 6.25 15.60 -0.20
N ARG A 312 7.33 16.33 0.07
CA ARG A 312 8.69 15.86 -0.18
C ARG A 312 9.17 14.78 0.79
N VAL A 313 8.61 14.71 2.00
CA VAL A 313 8.95 13.64 2.96
C VAL A 313 8.05 12.39 2.79
N SER A 314 6.98 12.51 2.02
CA SER A 314 5.95 11.47 1.84
C SER A 314 6.05 10.70 0.52
N MET A 315 7.13 10.85 -0.24
CA MET A 315 7.26 10.19 -1.55
C MET A 315 7.53 8.69 -1.42
N PRO A 316 6.71 7.82 -2.04
CA PRO A 316 6.99 6.40 -2.11
C PRO A 316 8.16 6.10 -3.08
N PRO A 317 8.98 5.06 -2.82
CA PRO A 317 10.00 4.60 -3.77
C PRO A 317 9.36 3.87 -4.96
N CYS A 318 8.83 4.63 -5.93
CA CYS A 318 8.12 4.08 -7.09
C CYS A 318 8.90 2.99 -7.84
N ASP A 319 10.20 3.19 -8.05
CA ASP A 319 11.04 2.27 -8.82
C ASP A 319 11.13 0.89 -8.17
N ASP A 320 11.24 0.84 -6.83
CA ASP A 320 11.24 -0.42 -6.09
C ASP A 320 9.92 -1.19 -6.27
N TYR A 321 8.79 -0.46 -6.27
CA TYR A 321 7.48 -1.07 -6.47
C TYR A 321 7.26 -1.55 -7.90
N LEU A 322 7.65 -0.75 -8.90
CA LEU A 322 7.57 -1.13 -10.32
C LEU A 322 8.48 -2.33 -10.62
N HIS A 323 9.69 -2.36 -10.06
CA HIS A 323 10.60 -3.49 -10.20
C HIS A 323 9.99 -4.78 -9.64
N ARG A 324 9.42 -4.73 -8.43
CA ARG A 324 8.73 -5.89 -7.83
C ARG A 324 7.56 -6.38 -8.67
N LEU A 325 6.76 -5.49 -9.24
CA LEU A 325 5.66 -5.86 -10.13
C LEU A 325 6.18 -6.50 -11.42
N ALA A 326 7.22 -5.93 -12.04
CA ALA A 326 7.83 -6.48 -13.25
C ALA A 326 8.43 -7.89 -13.01
N GLN A 327 8.95 -8.19 -11.81
CA GLN A 327 9.45 -9.51 -11.46
C GLN A 327 8.37 -10.60 -11.50
N LEU A 328 7.09 -10.27 -11.33
CA LEU A 328 6.00 -11.26 -11.38
C LEU A 328 5.91 -11.94 -12.76
N GLU A 329 6.11 -11.19 -13.85
CA GLU A 329 6.11 -11.73 -15.20
C GLU A 329 7.34 -12.62 -15.44
N GLN A 330 8.50 -12.25 -14.89
CA GLN A 330 9.70 -13.09 -14.96
C GLN A 330 9.49 -14.43 -14.24
N GLN A 331 8.88 -14.41 -13.05
CA GLN A 331 8.55 -15.62 -12.27
C GLN A 331 7.56 -16.51 -13.02
N ARG A 332 6.54 -15.93 -13.66
CA ARG A 332 5.58 -16.66 -14.51
C ARG A 332 6.27 -17.35 -15.69
N GLN A 333 7.16 -16.64 -16.40
CA GLN A 333 7.92 -17.19 -17.52
C GLN A 333 8.87 -18.31 -17.07
N GLN A 334 9.52 -18.15 -15.92
CA GLN A 334 10.37 -19.18 -15.33
C GLN A 334 9.57 -20.46 -15.01
N LEU A 335 8.37 -20.32 -14.44
CA LEU A 335 7.49 -21.46 -14.21
C LEU A 335 7.09 -22.13 -15.53
N GLN A 336 6.69 -21.36 -16.54
CA GLN A 336 6.35 -21.92 -17.86
C GLN A 336 7.49 -22.71 -18.49
N ALA A 337 8.74 -22.25 -18.35
CA ALA A 337 9.90 -22.94 -18.89
C ALA A 337 10.21 -24.29 -18.20
N ARG A 338 9.59 -24.57 -17.05
CA ARG A 338 9.74 -25.81 -16.27
C ARG A 338 8.61 -26.82 -16.50
N LEU A 339 7.48 -26.38 -17.05
CA LEU A 339 6.29 -27.19 -17.31
C LEU A 339 6.37 -27.90 -18.65
#